data_AF-A0AAI9ZGC2-F1
#
_entry.id   AF-A0AAI9ZGC2-F1
#
_cell.length_a   1.000
_cell.length_b   1.000
_cell.length_c   1.000
_cell.angle_alpha   90.00
_cell.angle_beta   90.00
_cell.angle_gamma   90.00
#
_symmetry.space_group_name_H-M   'P 1'
#
loop_
_entity.id
_entity.type
_entity.pdbx_description
1 polymer ?
#
loop_
_entity_poly.entity_id
_entity_poly.type
_entity_poly.pdbx_seq_one_letter_code
_entity_poly.pdbx_strand_id
1 'polypeptide(L)'
;MGIATSGTLAILAIFMTFQIVYFGIEFSFHLFSPKKMTQRWFVLFQYLIAPVSIGIFGLILIPNIFSIDKKSDGDVFAFNTTSNHTCQADIDADIGGYGIRIAIWAQGFVIFFIALAGTFHSKVTGAKEIGAGLIITHFSLAVALMVQLNQTKKQNHETHSILTSASAILGAMILDSQNSALSILLITKETLASRWQVGIVIFCQAMSLVLIPILVKGFLRELPNPLANDGCNHIQVFWWGRLRSFPYDDDVKCDEPIAFWIYYTFRCILYIQSSFHALMNTQIFHEAKKDPACILKGITHPSLGKDADRAWNRSWRGRLRAWLGAHSQDVKFGPYPTTVSLMYIVYGLLMVTAMAAAEMTISGKNAIFEEEEKEDDQVLSTGQIIAIVVAAVTIARGLWLFFTLFIKDGNIKKITQGLDSFRWPLHFGFDN
;
A
#
# COMPACT_ATOMS: atom_id res chain seq x y z
N MET A 1 0.97 -14.72 28.07
CA MET A 1 1.40 -14.18 26.76
C MET A 1 0.25 -13.42 26.06
N GLY A 2 -0.53 -12.59 26.79
CA GLY A 2 -1.70 -11.86 26.25
C GLY A 2 -1.48 -10.37 25.99
N ILE A 3 -0.26 -9.86 26.22
CA ILE A 3 0.05 -8.42 26.11
C ILE A 3 0.25 -7.99 24.64
N ALA A 4 0.74 -8.90 23.78
CA ALA A 4 1.02 -8.61 22.37
C ALA A 4 -0.26 -8.38 21.54
N THR A 5 -1.33 -9.14 21.80
CA THR A 5 -2.63 -9.01 21.12
C THR A 5 -3.38 -7.76 21.56
N SER A 6 -3.44 -7.46 22.87
CA SER A 6 -4.07 -6.23 23.37
C SER A 6 -3.36 -4.95 22.89
N GLY A 7 -2.01 -4.97 22.81
CA GLY A 7 -1.24 -3.86 22.26
C GLY A 7 -1.54 -3.63 20.79
N THR A 8 -1.53 -4.70 19.98
CA THR A 8 -1.85 -4.62 18.54
C THR A 8 -3.27 -4.11 18.29
N LEU A 9 -4.26 -4.64 19.04
CA LEU A 9 -5.64 -4.18 18.99
C LEU A 9 -5.78 -2.69 19.34
N ALA A 10 -5.10 -2.23 20.39
CA ALA A 10 -5.11 -0.82 20.77
C ALA A 10 -4.52 0.08 19.66
N ILE A 11 -3.41 -0.34 19.04
CA ILE A 11 -2.77 0.41 17.95
C ILE A 11 -3.69 0.47 16.72
N LEU A 12 -4.30 -0.66 16.34
CA LEU A 12 -5.25 -0.71 15.23
C LEU A 12 -6.49 0.13 15.52
N ALA A 13 -7.02 0.09 16.74
CA ALA A 13 -8.15 0.93 17.15
C ALA A 13 -7.78 2.42 17.08
N ILE A 14 -6.57 2.80 17.47
CA ILE A 14 -6.07 4.18 17.34
C ILE A 14 -6.00 4.58 15.86
N PHE A 15 -5.39 3.77 15.00
CA PHE A 15 -5.32 4.05 13.55
C PHE A 15 -6.71 4.15 12.92
N MET A 16 -7.61 3.22 13.24
CA MET A 16 -9.00 3.24 12.79
C MET A 16 -9.73 4.50 13.24
N THR A 17 -9.57 4.90 14.51
CA THR A 17 -10.18 6.12 15.05
C THR A 17 -9.65 7.35 14.32
N PHE A 18 -8.34 7.48 14.14
CA PHE A 18 -7.74 8.59 13.40
C PHE A 18 -8.26 8.65 11.96
N GLN A 19 -8.43 7.50 11.32
CA GLN A 19 -8.91 7.43 9.94
C GLN A 19 -10.38 7.78 9.79
N ILE A 20 -11.23 7.31 10.70
CA ILE A 20 -12.66 7.66 10.72
C ILE A 20 -12.81 9.16 10.95
N VAL A 21 -12.05 9.73 11.90
CA VAL A 21 -12.04 11.17 12.15
C VAL A 21 -11.55 11.93 10.91
N TYR A 22 -10.45 11.49 10.30
CA TYR A 22 -9.92 12.06 9.06
C TYR A 22 -11.00 12.07 7.96
N PHE A 23 -11.60 10.91 7.67
CA PHE A 23 -12.57 10.76 6.60
C PHE A 23 -13.84 11.56 6.89
N GLY A 24 -14.33 11.52 8.14
CA GLY A 24 -15.49 12.29 8.58
C GLY A 24 -15.28 13.79 8.43
N ILE A 25 -14.08 14.30 8.73
CA ILE A 25 -13.72 15.71 8.51
C ILE A 25 -13.69 16.03 7.02
N GLU A 26 -13.06 15.19 6.18
CA GLU A 26 -12.98 15.40 4.73
C GLU A 26 -14.38 15.44 4.08
N PHE A 27 -15.22 14.48 4.45
CA PHE A 27 -16.60 14.38 3.95
C PHE A 27 -17.47 15.55 4.43
N SER A 28 -17.36 15.90 5.71
CA SER A 28 -18.11 17.02 6.29
C SER A 28 -17.68 18.35 5.67
N PHE A 29 -16.39 18.54 5.37
CA PHE A 29 -15.89 19.73 4.70
C PHE A 29 -16.51 19.91 3.31
N HIS A 30 -16.68 18.81 2.59
CA HIS A 30 -17.31 18.83 1.27
C HIS A 30 -18.80 19.17 1.35
N LEU A 31 -19.54 18.60 2.30
CA LEU A 31 -20.99 18.81 2.41
C LEU A 31 -21.35 20.16 3.04
N PHE A 32 -20.64 20.55 4.10
CA PHE A 32 -20.96 21.70 4.93
C PHE A 32 -19.88 22.76 4.71
N SER A 33 -19.96 23.47 3.58
CA SER A 33 -19.08 24.61 3.24
C SER A 33 -18.74 25.46 4.48
N PRO A 34 -17.52 25.40 5.04
CA PRO A 34 -17.30 25.96 6.35
C PRO A 34 -16.66 27.35 6.29
N LYS A 35 -16.99 28.14 7.31
CA LYS A 35 -16.39 29.45 7.62
C LYS A 35 -14.84 29.39 7.55
N LYS A 36 -14.22 30.45 7.01
CA LYS A 36 -12.77 30.58 6.70
C LYS A 36 -11.78 30.15 7.80
N MET A 37 -12.14 30.22 9.08
CA MET A 37 -11.18 30.03 10.19
C MET A 37 -11.03 28.57 10.62
N THR A 38 -12.10 27.77 10.60
CA THR A 38 -12.05 26.32 10.88
C THR A 38 -11.27 25.57 9.79
N GLN A 39 -11.37 26.02 8.54
CA GLN A 39 -10.69 25.42 7.39
C GLN A 39 -9.17 25.29 7.56
N ARG A 40 -8.49 26.24 8.23
CA ARG A 40 -7.02 26.22 8.33
C ARG A 40 -6.47 25.11 9.22
N TRP A 41 -7.05 24.94 10.41
CA TRP A 41 -6.60 23.92 11.37
C TRP A 41 -6.92 22.51 10.88
N PHE A 42 -8.07 22.33 10.24
CA PHE A 42 -8.44 21.04 9.68
C PHE A 42 -7.53 20.62 8.53
N VAL A 43 -7.21 21.52 7.60
CA VAL A 43 -6.26 21.26 6.50
C VAL A 43 -4.88 20.89 7.04
N LEU A 44 -4.38 21.61 8.06
CA LEU A 44 -3.09 21.32 8.69
C LEU A 44 -3.09 19.94 9.36
N PHE A 45 -4.15 19.63 10.10
CA PHE A 45 -4.30 18.34 10.77
C PHE A 45 -4.37 17.20 9.77
N GLN A 46 -5.22 17.34 8.75
CA GLN A 46 -5.49 16.33 7.74
C GLN A 46 -4.25 16.05 6.89
N TYR A 47 -3.54 17.07 6.38
CA TYR A 47 -2.48 16.81 5.41
C TYR A 47 -1.10 16.64 5.99
N LEU A 48 -0.84 17.20 7.16
CA LEU A 48 0.46 17.09 7.79
C LEU A 48 0.41 16.21 9.02
N ILE A 49 -0.37 16.63 10.02
CA ILE A 49 -0.25 16.04 11.35
C ILE A 49 -0.65 14.58 11.33
N ALA A 50 -1.82 14.24 10.76
CA ALA A 50 -2.32 12.87 10.79
C ALA A 50 -1.42 11.90 9.98
N PRO A 51 -1.08 12.13 8.70
CA PRO A 51 -0.26 11.19 7.94
C PRO A 51 1.17 11.05 8.49
N VAL A 52 1.78 12.15 8.94
CA VAL A 52 3.12 12.13 9.54
C VAL A 52 3.09 11.44 10.90
N SER A 53 2.08 11.70 11.74
CA SER A 53 1.95 11.02 13.03
C SER A 53 1.75 9.53 12.83
N ILE A 54 0.84 9.11 11.94
CA ILE A 54 0.63 7.71 11.60
C ILE A 54 1.91 7.09 11.05
N GLY A 55 2.66 7.80 10.20
CA GLY A 55 3.96 7.35 9.69
C GLY A 55 5.00 7.13 10.79
N ILE A 56 5.17 8.10 11.70
CA ILE A 56 6.12 8.00 12.81
C ILE A 56 5.72 6.89 13.78
N PHE A 57 4.44 6.86 14.20
CA PHE A 57 3.93 5.80 15.05
C PHE A 57 4.07 4.44 14.38
N GLY A 58 3.76 4.34 13.09
CA GLY A 58 3.96 3.14 12.29
C GLY A 58 5.40 2.64 12.29
N LEU A 59 6.35 3.53 11.97
CA LEU A 59 7.78 3.20 11.94
C LEU A 59 8.31 2.72 13.29
N ILE A 60 7.75 3.21 14.40
CA ILE A 60 8.14 2.79 15.75
C ILE A 60 7.42 1.50 16.16
N LEU A 61 6.13 1.40 15.87
CA LEU A 61 5.27 0.34 16.42
C LEU A 61 5.32 -0.95 15.59
N ILE A 62 5.38 -0.86 14.27
CA ILE A 62 5.40 -2.05 13.41
C ILE A 62 6.60 -2.95 13.70
N PRO A 63 7.85 -2.47 13.83
CA PRO A 63 8.96 -3.34 14.22
C PRO A 63 8.73 -4.04 15.56
N ASN A 64 8.06 -3.39 16.52
CA ASN A 64 7.72 -4.00 17.80
C ASN A 64 6.60 -5.05 17.68
N ILE A 65 5.60 -4.80 16.83
CA ILE A 65 4.52 -5.76 16.53
C ILE A 65 5.09 -6.99 15.80
N PHE A 66 6.08 -6.79 14.93
CA PHE A 66 6.71 -7.85 14.12
C PHE A 66 7.94 -8.49 14.80
N SER A 67 8.14 -8.27 16.09
CA SER A 67 9.09 -9.05 16.90
C SER A 67 8.53 -10.45 17.17
N ILE A 68 8.36 -11.22 16.10
CA ILE A 68 7.66 -12.50 16.02
C ILE A 68 8.58 -13.64 16.46
N ASP A 69 8.09 -14.50 17.35
CA ASP A 69 8.78 -15.75 17.67
C ASP A 69 8.50 -16.79 16.57
N LYS A 70 9.54 -17.32 15.93
CA LYS A 70 9.44 -18.37 14.88
C LYS A 70 9.68 -19.79 15.40
N LYS A 71 9.55 -20.02 16.71
CA LYS A 71 9.64 -21.36 17.33
C LYS A 71 8.37 -22.18 17.08
N SER A 72 8.39 -23.47 17.42
CA SER A 72 7.29 -24.43 17.21
C SER A 72 5.94 -24.05 17.85
N ASP A 73 5.96 -23.19 18.89
CA ASP A 73 4.77 -22.62 19.54
C ASP A 73 4.68 -21.08 19.34
N GLY A 74 5.41 -20.58 18.34
CA GLY A 74 5.59 -19.16 18.08
C GLY A 74 4.42 -18.51 17.35
N ASP A 75 4.67 -17.31 16.84
CA ASP A 75 3.70 -16.53 16.06
C ASP A 75 3.58 -17.02 14.61
N VAL A 76 4.62 -17.68 14.07
CA VAL A 76 4.66 -18.26 12.71
C VAL A 76 5.24 -19.68 12.80
N PHE A 77 4.45 -20.70 12.47
CA PHE A 77 4.90 -22.09 12.42
C PHE A 77 4.03 -22.95 11.48
N ALA A 78 4.59 -24.06 11.02
CA ALA A 78 3.87 -25.11 10.31
C ALA A 78 4.26 -26.49 10.85
N PHE A 79 3.26 -27.33 11.09
CA PHE A 79 3.44 -28.64 11.73
C PHE A 79 2.55 -29.71 11.08
N ASN A 80 3.10 -30.91 10.96
CA ASN A 80 2.36 -32.07 10.52
C ASN A 80 2.05 -33.01 11.71
N THR A 81 0.77 -33.13 12.03
CA THR A 81 0.27 -33.93 13.15
C THR A 81 0.51 -35.43 12.99
N THR A 82 0.66 -35.94 11.77
CA THR A 82 0.90 -37.38 11.58
C THR A 82 2.34 -37.76 11.87
N SER A 83 3.30 -36.89 11.58
CA SER A 83 4.73 -37.13 11.79
C SER A 83 5.28 -36.49 13.07
N ASN A 84 4.50 -35.65 13.74
CA ASN A 84 4.94 -34.84 14.88
C ASN A 84 6.21 -34.00 14.60
N HIS A 85 6.40 -33.57 13.36
CA HIS A 85 7.55 -32.79 12.93
C HIS A 85 7.13 -31.47 12.27
N THR A 86 8.01 -30.48 12.34
CA THR A 86 7.91 -29.25 11.56
C THR A 86 7.86 -29.60 10.07
N CYS A 87 6.93 -29.00 9.34
CA CYS A 87 6.78 -29.21 7.91
C CYS A 87 6.93 -27.88 7.16
N GLN A 88 7.22 -27.96 5.87
CA GLN A 88 7.21 -26.83 4.96
C GLN A 88 6.02 -27.03 4.02
N ALA A 89 5.19 -26.00 3.92
CA ALA A 89 3.98 -26.04 3.10
C ALA A 89 4.29 -25.52 1.70
N ASP A 90 3.87 -26.28 0.69
CA ASP A 90 4.16 -25.96 -0.71
C ASP A 90 3.35 -24.76 -1.20
N ILE A 91 4.04 -23.86 -1.88
CA ILE A 91 3.47 -22.66 -2.49
C ILE A 91 3.69 -22.66 -3.99
N ASP A 92 2.63 -22.30 -4.71
CA ASP A 92 2.71 -22.05 -6.15
C ASP A 92 3.66 -20.88 -6.44
N ALA A 93 4.70 -21.16 -7.22
CA ALA A 93 5.69 -20.17 -7.67
C ALA A 93 5.05 -18.99 -8.42
N ASP A 94 3.90 -19.18 -9.08
CA ASP A 94 3.12 -18.14 -9.77
C ASP A 94 2.27 -17.26 -8.82
N ILE A 95 2.27 -17.55 -7.51
CA ILE A 95 1.65 -16.73 -6.47
C ILE A 95 2.72 -16.10 -5.58
N GLY A 96 3.57 -16.95 -4.99
CA GLY A 96 4.48 -16.56 -3.92
C GLY A 96 5.95 -16.55 -4.28
N GLY A 97 6.27 -16.96 -5.50
CA GLY A 97 7.65 -17.25 -5.84
C GLY A 97 8.54 -15.98 -5.87
N TYR A 98 9.84 -16.20 -5.77
CA TYR A 98 10.86 -15.15 -5.68
C TYR A 98 10.69 -14.03 -6.72
N GLY A 99 10.44 -14.38 -7.98
CA GLY A 99 10.28 -13.42 -9.07
C GLY A 99 9.08 -12.47 -8.89
N ILE A 100 7.99 -12.95 -8.30
CA ILE A 100 6.81 -12.12 -8.01
C ILE A 100 7.11 -11.19 -6.84
N ARG A 101 7.70 -11.72 -5.77
CA ARG A 101 8.03 -10.94 -4.57
C ARG A 101 8.99 -9.78 -4.89
N ILE A 102 10.05 -10.04 -5.65
CA ILE A 102 11.02 -8.99 -6.02
C ILE A 102 10.41 -7.93 -6.95
N ALA A 103 9.55 -8.34 -7.89
CA ALA A 103 8.83 -7.42 -8.77
C ALA A 103 7.95 -6.45 -7.96
N ILE A 104 7.24 -6.97 -6.96
CA ILE A 104 6.34 -6.20 -6.11
C ILE A 104 7.12 -5.24 -5.20
N TRP A 105 8.19 -5.71 -4.56
CA TRP A 105 9.08 -4.85 -3.78
C TRP A 105 9.64 -3.70 -4.62
N ALA A 106 10.14 -4.01 -5.82
CA ALA A 106 10.73 -3.01 -6.71
C ALA A 106 9.69 -1.97 -7.15
N GLN A 107 8.51 -2.40 -7.63
CA GLN A 107 7.44 -1.49 -8.04
C GLN A 107 6.93 -0.63 -6.88
N GLY A 108 6.67 -1.25 -5.73
CA GLY A 108 6.20 -0.56 -4.53
C GLY A 108 7.18 0.50 -4.03
N PHE A 109 8.47 0.15 -3.94
CA PHE A 109 9.53 1.06 -3.52
C PHE A 109 9.70 2.24 -4.47
N VAL A 110 9.71 2.00 -5.79
CA VAL A 110 9.88 3.08 -6.77
C VAL A 110 8.65 4.00 -6.79
N ILE A 111 7.42 3.47 -6.69
CA ILE A 111 6.21 4.31 -6.58
C ILE A 111 6.26 5.18 -5.32
N PHE A 112 6.64 4.60 -4.18
CA PHE A 112 6.79 5.34 -2.93
C PHE A 112 7.82 6.46 -3.06
N PHE A 113 8.99 6.18 -3.67
CA PHE A 113 10.02 7.18 -3.90
C PHE A 113 9.57 8.30 -4.84
N ILE A 114 8.85 7.96 -5.92
CA ILE A 114 8.28 8.96 -6.83
C ILE A 114 7.25 9.83 -6.11
N ALA A 115 6.41 9.25 -5.25
CA ALA A 115 5.44 10.00 -4.45
C ALA A 115 6.14 10.92 -3.43
N LEU A 116 7.20 10.44 -2.79
CA LEU A 116 8.03 11.26 -1.90
C LEU A 116 8.66 12.43 -2.66
N ALA A 117 9.35 12.17 -3.78
CA ALA A 117 9.94 13.21 -4.62
C ALA A 117 8.88 14.20 -5.15
N GLY A 118 7.71 13.68 -5.54
CA GLY A 118 6.57 14.46 -6.02
C GLY A 118 5.91 15.35 -4.97
N THR A 119 6.18 15.11 -3.68
CA THR A 119 5.78 16.03 -2.59
C THR A 119 6.55 17.35 -2.69
N PHE A 120 7.80 17.29 -3.14
CA PHE A 120 8.71 18.44 -3.22
C PHE A 120 8.77 19.05 -4.62
N HIS A 121 8.28 18.35 -5.64
CA HIS A 121 8.42 18.76 -7.04
C HIS A 121 7.11 18.62 -7.81
N SER A 122 6.84 19.61 -8.66
CA SER A 122 5.66 19.66 -9.53
C SER A 122 5.86 18.99 -10.89
N LYS A 123 7.10 18.68 -11.27
CA LYS A 123 7.42 18.09 -12.57
C LYS A 123 7.70 16.59 -12.52
N VAL A 124 7.70 15.95 -11.36
CA VAL A 124 8.01 14.52 -11.25
C VAL A 124 6.98 13.72 -12.05
N THR A 125 7.47 12.87 -12.95
CA THR A 125 6.68 11.97 -13.80
C THR A 125 7.09 10.51 -13.56
N GLY A 126 6.40 9.54 -14.18
CA GLY A 126 6.73 8.11 -14.06
C GLY A 126 5.77 7.32 -13.17
N ALA A 127 5.05 7.97 -12.24
CA ALA A 127 4.08 7.29 -11.37
C ALA A 127 2.99 6.57 -12.18
N LYS A 128 2.54 7.18 -13.29
CA LYS A 128 1.52 6.62 -14.17
C LYS A 128 1.99 5.32 -14.82
N GLU A 129 3.22 5.30 -15.33
CA GLU A 129 3.81 4.18 -16.07
C GLU A 129 4.10 3.00 -15.15
N ILE A 130 4.70 3.26 -13.98
CA ILE A 130 4.95 2.21 -12.98
C ILE A 130 3.63 1.70 -12.41
N GLY A 131 2.67 2.60 -12.22
CA GLY A 131 1.32 2.26 -11.82
C GLY A 131 0.61 1.32 -12.80
N ALA A 132 0.82 1.47 -14.11
CA ALA A 132 0.28 0.54 -15.09
C ALA A 132 0.87 -0.87 -14.95
N GLY A 133 2.18 -0.97 -14.68
CA GLY A 133 2.83 -2.26 -14.39
C GLY A 133 2.26 -2.91 -13.13
N LEU A 134 2.10 -2.14 -12.06
CA LEU A 134 1.53 -2.61 -10.80
C LEU A 134 0.06 -3.08 -10.97
N ILE A 135 -0.75 -2.37 -11.76
CA ILE A 135 -2.13 -2.77 -12.09
C ILE A 135 -2.13 -4.15 -12.77
N ILE A 136 -1.25 -4.37 -13.75
CA ILE A 136 -1.17 -5.64 -14.49
C ILE A 136 -0.79 -6.78 -13.55
N THR A 137 0.26 -6.61 -12.73
CA THR A 137 0.72 -7.65 -11.80
C THR A 137 -0.33 -7.95 -10.73
N HIS A 138 -0.98 -6.91 -10.20
CA HIS A 138 -2.05 -7.03 -9.20
C HIS A 138 -3.28 -7.75 -9.74
N PHE A 139 -3.74 -7.35 -10.93
CA PHE A 139 -4.87 -7.97 -11.59
C PHE A 139 -4.57 -9.43 -11.95
N SER A 140 -3.38 -9.72 -12.47
CA SER A 140 -2.93 -11.08 -12.79
C SER A 140 -2.92 -11.98 -11.56
N LEU A 141 -2.36 -11.52 -10.44
CA LEU A 141 -2.31 -12.29 -9.20
C LEU A 141 -3.72 -12.56 -8.65
N ALA A 142 -4.60 -11.56 -8.66
CA ALA A 142 -5.97 -11.73 -8.19
C ALA A 142 -6.77 -12.71 -9.07
N VAL A 143 -6.57 -12.67 -10.39
CA VAL A 143 -7.17 -13.64 -11.31
C VAL A 143 -6.63 -15.04 -11.06
N ALA A 144 -5.30 -15.21 -10.90
CA ALA A 144 -4.70 -16.50 -10.61
C ALA A 144 -5.28 -17.12 -9.32
N LEU A 145 -5.33 -16.35 -8.24
CA LEU A 145 -5.92 -16.77 -6.96
C LEU A 145 -7.40 -17.13 -7.09
N MET A 146 -8.18 -16.33 -7.81
CA MET A 146 -9.61 -16.60 -8.04
C MET A 146 -9.84 -17.84 -8.92
N VAL A 147 -9.03 -18.03 -9.95
CA VAL A 147 -9.09 -19.20 -10.82
C VAL A 147 -8.75 -20.46 -10.04
N GLN A 148 -7.66 -20.47 -9.28
CA GLN A 148 -7.27 -21.61 -8.47
C GLN A 148 -8.26 -21.90 -7.35
N LEU A 149 -8.86 -20.86 -6.76
CA LEU A 149 -9.92 -21.02 -5.75
C LEU A 149 -11.15 -21.74 -6.33
N ASN A 150 -11.57 -21.34 -7.54
CA ASN A 150 -12.77 -21.88 -8.19
C ASN A 150 -12.55 -23.22 -8.89
N GLN A 151 -11.33 -23.49 -9.35
CA GLN A 151 -10.98 -24.78 -9.92
C GLN A 151 -10.95 -25.82 -8.81
N THR A 152 -11.59 -26.95 -9.06
CA THR A 152 -11.68 -28.03 -8.09
C THR A 152 -11.05 -29.29 -8.64
N LYS A 153 -10.33 -30.00 -7.77
CA LYS A 153 -9.74 -31.30 -8.03
C LYS A 153 -10.48 -32.32 -7.16
N LYS A 154 -10.94 -33.42 -7.78
CA LYS A 154 -11.47 -34.56 -7.03
C LYS A 154 -10.32 -35.36 -6.47
N GLN A 155 -10.25 -35.47 -5.15
CA GLN A 155 -9.28 -36.29 -4.44
C GLN A 155 -10.01 -37.08 -3.36
N ASN A 156 -9.88 -38.41 -3.37
CA ASN A 156 -10.48 -39.30 -2.37
C ASN A 156 -11.99 -39.07 -2.11
N HIS A 157 -12.81 -38.94 -3.16
CA HIS A 157 -14.25 -38.63 -3.10
C HIS A 157 -14.63 -37.22 -2.59
N GLU A 158 -13.67 -36.42 -2.13
CA GLU A 158 -13.88 -35.02 -1.76
C GLU A 158 -13.46 -34.08 -2.90
N THR A 159 -14.13 -32.93 -2.99
CA THR A 159 -13.88 -31.90 -4.00
C THR A 159 -13.12 -30.78 -3.34
N HIS A 160 -11.80 -30.73 -3.55
CA HIS A 160 -10.93 -29.69 -3.00
C HIS A 160 -10.69 -28.60 -4.04
N SER A 161 -10.50 -27.37 -3.59
CA SER A 161 -9.92 -26.33 -4.45
C SER A 161 -8.50 -26.71 -4.87
N ILE A 162 -8.02 -26.26 -6.04
CA ILE A 162 -6.60 -26.43 -6.42
C ILE A 162 -5.72 -25.53 -5.54
N LEU A 163 -6.25 -24.40 -5.09
CA LEU A 163 -5.52 -23.46 -4.25
C LEU A 163 -5.20 -24.07 -2.89
N THR A 164 -3.91 -24.09 -2.53
CA THR A 164 -3.45 -24.53 -1.21
C THR A 164 -3.67 -23.47 -0.12
N SER A 165 -3.71 -23.90 1.15
CA SER A 165 -3.87 -22.98 2.28
C SER A 165 -2.70 -21.99 2.38
N ALA A 166 -1.47 -22.48 2.23
CA ALA A 166 -0.26 -21.65 2.17
C ALA A 166 -0.31 -20.62 1.02
N SER A 167 -0.64 -21.04 -0.20
CA SER A 167 -0.76 -20.14 -1.35
C SER A 167 -1.88 -19.10 -1.18
N ALA A 168 -3.01 -19.49 -0.60
CA ALA A 168 -4.13 -18.59 -0.35
C ALA A 168 -3.75 -17.46 0.63
N ILE A 169 -3.13 -17.80 1.76
CA ILE A 169 -2.83 -16.81 2.79
C ILE A 169 -1.65 -15.92 2.39
N LEU A 170 -0.61 -16.48 1.76
CA LEU A 170 0.48 -15.69 1.22
C LEU A 170 0.00 -14.76 0.10
N GLY A 171 -0.78 -15.30 -0.84
CA GLY A 171 -1.36 -14.53 -1.93
C GLY A 171 -2.22 -13.37 -1.42
N ALA A 172 -2.98 -13.57 -0.33
CA ALA A 172 -3.73 -12.50 0.32
C ALA A 172 -2.84 -11.39 0.90
N MET A 173 -1.72 -11.73 1.56
CA MET A 173 -0.78 -10.74 2.08
C MET A 173 -0.11 -9.94 0.96
N ILE A 174 0.30 -10.61 -0.12
CA ILE A 174 0.90 -9.99 -1.30
C ILE A 174 -0.12 -9.07 -2.00
N LEU A 175 -1.36 -9.53 -2.19
CA LEU A 175 -2.44 -8.73 -2.76
C LEU A 175 -2.74 -7.49 -1.93
N ASP A 176 -2.73 -7.57 -0.60
CA ASP A 176 -2.95 -6.37 0.23
C ASP A 176 -1.79 -5.37 0.15
N SER A 177 -0.56 -5.87 0.03
CA SER A 177 0.61 -5.03 -0.23
C SER A 177 0.45 -4.26 -1.54
N GLN A 178 0.15 -4.95 -2.64
CA GLN A 178 -0.09 -4.33 -3.94
C GLN A 178 -1.31 -3.39 -3.91
N ASN A 179 -2.39 -3.76 -3.22
CA ASN A 179 -3.57 -2.93 -3.03
C ASN A 179 -3.21 -1.60 -2.33
N SER A 180 -2.36 -1.67 -1.29
CA SER A 180 -1.84 -0.48 -0.62
C SER A 180 -0.96 0.38 -1.54
N ALA A 181 -0.08 -0.24 -2.32
CA ALA A 181 0.76 0.46 -3.30
C ALA A 181 -0.08 1.17 -4.38
N LEU A 182 -1.17 0.56 -4.85
CA LEU A 182 -2.11 1.15 -5.80
C LEU A 182 -2.76 2.44 -5.24
N SER A 183 -3.03 2.53 -3.93
CA SER A 183 -3.55 3.77 -3.32
C SER A 183 -2.58 4.95 -3.43
N ILE A 184 -1.27 4.71 -3.53
CA ILE A 184 -0.28 5.77 -3.74
C ILE A 184 -0.47 6.41 -5.12
N LEU A 185 -0.90 5.65 -6.13
CA LEU A 185 -1.15 6.20 -7.46
C LEU A 185 -2.30 7.21 -7.45
N LEU A 186 -3.35 6.94 -6.65
CA LEU A 186 -4.56 7.77 -6.54
C LEU A 186 -4.34 9.14 -5.90
N ILE A 187 -3.13 9.44 -5.45
CA ILE A 187 -2.75 10.75 -4.90
C ILE A 187 -1.65 11.44 -5.71
N THR A 188 -1.37 10.95 -6.92
CA THR A 188 -0.47 11.60 -7.88
C THR A 188 -1.27 12.35 -8.94
N LYS A 189 -0.92 13.60 -9.22
CA LYS A 189 -1.68 14.48 -10.14
C LYS A 189 -1.76 13.92 -11.57
N GLU A 190 -0.71 13.27 -12.04
CA GLU A 190 -0.65 12.69 -13.38
C GLU A 190 -1.63 11.52 -13.54
N THR A 191 -1.73 10.68 -12.51
CA THR A 191 -2.73 9.61 -12.45
C THR A 191 -4.13 10.19 -12.31
N LEU A 192 -4.32 11.18 -11.44
CA LEU A 192 -5.63 11.85 -11.26
C LEU A 192 -6.12 12.52 -12.54
N ALA A 193 -5.24 13.08 -13.37
CA ALA A 193 -5.61 13.64 -14.67
C ALA A 193 -6.01 12.57 -15.72
N SER A 194 -5.75 11.29 -15.43
CA SER A 194 -6.00 10.13 -16.29
C SER A 194 -7.22 9.35 -15.79
N ARG A 195 -8.43 9.78 -16.19
CA ARG A 195 -9.72 9.20 -15.75
C ARG A 195 -9.79 7.67 -15.86
N TRP A 196 -9.30 7.12 -16.98
CA TRP A 196 -9.30 5.67 -17.21
C TRP A 196 -8.43 4.92 -16.20
N GLN A 197 -7.27 5.48 -15.85
CA GLN A 197 -6.36 4.87 -14.88
C GLN A 197 -6.94 4.92 -13.46
N VAL A 198 -7.54 6.04 -13.06
CA VAL A 198 -8.25 6.14 -11.78
C VAL A 198 -9.33 5.06 -11.67
N GLY A 199 -10.17 4.92 -12.71
CA GLY A 199 -11.23 3.91 -12.73
C GLY A 199 -10.72 2.47 -12.59
N ILE A 200 -9.65 2.11 -13.32
CA ILE A 200 -9.07 0.77 -13.25
C ILE A 200 -8.40 0.49 -11.91
N VAL A 201 -7.68 1.48 -11.36
CA VAL A 201 -7.08 1.32 -10.02
C VAL A 201 -8.16 1.02 -9.00
N ILE A 202 -9.23 1.83 -8.93
CA ILE A 202 -10.34 1.62 -7.99
C ILE A 202 -10.96 0.22 -8.18
N PHE A 203 -11.20 -0.20 -9.43
CA PHE A 203 -11.72 -1.53 -9.73
C PHE A 203 -10.80 -2.66 -9.24
N CYS A 204 -9.49 -2.56 -9.51
CA CYS A 204 -8.52 -3.56 -9.07
C CYS A 204 -8.43 -3.66 -7.54
N GLN A 205 -8.49 -2.51 -6.85
CA GLN A 205 -8.50 -2.45 -5.39
C GLN A 205 -9.77 -3.07 -4.81
N ALA A 206 -10.94 -2.79 -5.40
CA ALA A 206 -12.21 -3.37 -5.00
C ALA A 206 -12.20 -4.90 -5.11
N MET A 207 -11.69 -5.42 -6.23
CA MET A 207 -11.58 -6.86 -6.46
C MET A 207 -10.73 -7.53 -5.37
N SER A 208 -9.57 -6.96 -5.02
CA SER A 208 -8.73 -7.52 -3.96
C SER A 208 -9.33 -7.39 -2.57
N LEU A 209 -10.03 -6.29 -2.27
CA LEU A 209 -10.78 -6.20 -1.02
C LEU A 209 -11.85 -7.27 -0.92
N VAL A 210 -12.50 -7.67 -2.01
CA VAL A 210 -13.44 -8.80 -1.97
C VAL A 210 -12.70 -10.14 -1.84
N LEU A 211 -11.57 -10.30 -2.52
CA LEU A 211 -10.86 -11.58 -2.58
C LEU A 211 -10.11 -11.92 -1.28
N ILE A 212 -9.43 -10.95 -0.65
CA ILE A 212 -8.68 -11.14 0.61
C ILE A 212 -9.49 -11.84 1.72
N PRO A 213 -10.71 -11.38 2.10
CA PRO A 213 -11.47 -12.02 3.16
C PRO A 213 -11.96 -13.41 2.76
N ILE A 214 -12.19 -13.68 1.47
CA ILE A 214 -12.53 -15.03 0.99
C ILE A 214 -11.34 -15.96 1.17
N LEU A 215 -10.14 -15.54 0.76
CA LEU A 215 -8.90 -16.31 0.92
C LEU A 215 -8.58 -16.57 2.40
N VAL A 216 -8.71 -15.56 3.25
CA VAL A 216 -8.48 -15.70 4.69
C VAL A 216 -9.49 -16.66 5.32
N LYS A 217 -10.78 -16.56 4.97
CA LYS A 217 -11.79 -17.53 5.43
C LYS A 217 -11.51 -18.95 4.93
N GLY A 218 -11.00 -19.10 3.71
CA GLY A 218 -10.55 -20.38 3.19
C GLY A 218 -9.42 -20.96 4.03
N PHE A 219 -8.43 -20.13 4.36
CA PHE A 219 -7.31 -20.52 5.22
C PHE A 219 -7.77 -20.90 6.63
N LEU A 220 -8.75 -20.18 7.20
CA LEU A 220 -9.37 -20.49 8.50
C LEU A 220 -10.32 -21.70 8.46
N ARG A 221 -10.46 -22.39 7.32
CA ARG A 221 -11.40 -23.50 7.08
C ARG A 221 -12.88 -23.14 7.32
N GLU A 222 -13.23 -21.87 7.10
CA GLU A 222 -14.61 -21.36 7.22
C GLU A 222 -15.38 -21.40 5.89
N LEU A 223 -14.76 -21.86 4.79
CA LEU A 223 -15.44 -22.00 3.49
C LEU A 223 -16.13 -23.36 3.34
N PRO A 224 -17.24 -23.44 2.55
CA PRO A 224 -17.93 -24.70 2.29
C PRO A 224 -17.05 -25.74 1.58
N ASN A 225 -16.18 -25.28 0.68
CA ASN A 225 -15.21 -26.11 -0.02
C ASN A 225 -13.84 -25.88 0.62
N PRO A 226 -13.22 -26.91 1.23
CA PRO A 226 -11.90 -26.77 1.82
C PRO A 226 -10.83 -26.52 0.75
N LEU A 227 -9.81 -25.76 1.12
CA LEU A 227 -8.60 -25.57 0.31
C LEU A 227 -7.84 -26.90 0.18
N ALA A 228 -6.96 -26.99 -0.83
CA ALA A 228 -6.08 -28.14 -0.99
C ALA A 228 -5.14 -28.28 0.21
N ASN A 229 -4.80 -29.54 0.52
CA ASN A 229 -3.77 -29.87 1.50
C ASN A 229 -2.39 -29.52 0.91
N ASP A 230 -1.57 -28.82 1.70
CA ASP A 230 -0.21 -28.37 1.40
C ASP A 230 0.86 -29.20 2.13
N GLY A 231 0.52 -30.43 2.54
CA GLY A 231 1.42 -31.30 3.30
C GLY A 231 1.52 -30.94 4.79
N CYS A 232 0.93 -29.82 5.19
CA CYS A 232 0.93 -29.30 6.56
C CYS A 232 -0.49 -29.16 7.12
N ASN A 233 -0.81 -29.91 8.17
CA ASN A 233 -2.16 -29.88 8.74
C ASN A 233 -2.41 -28.67 9.66
N HIS A 234 -1.34 -28.10 10.23
CA HIS A 234 -1.41 -27.00 11.19
C HIS A 234 -0.47 -25.89 10.73
N ILE A 235 -1.05 -24.80 10.24
CA ILE A 235 -0.31 -23.62 9.80
C ILE A 235 -0.79 -22.45 10.64
N GLN A 236 0.17 -21.72 11.21
CA GLN A 236 -0.08 -20.44 11.85
C GLN A 236 0.80 -19.37 11.19
N VAL A 237 0.17 -18.27 10.82
CA VAL A 237 0.86 -17.10 10.29
C VAL A 237 0.53 -15.86 11.12
N PHE A 238 1.46 -14.92 11.12
CA PHE A 238 1.25 -13.60 11.70
C PHE A 238 1.17 -12.55 10.60
N TRP A 239 0.18 -11.68 10.69
CA TRP A 239 0.03 -10.55 9.77
C TRP A 239 -0.29 -9.25 10.51
N TRP A 240 -1.54 -9.10 10.96
CA TRP A 240 -1.96 -8.08 11.94
C TRP A 240 -2.63 -8.71 13.17
N GLY A 241 -2.80 -10.02 13.12
CA GLY A 241 -3.20 -10.92 14.17
C GLY A 241 -2.64 -12.29 13.83
N ARG A 242 -2.80 -13.24 14.76
CA ARG A 242 -2.48 -14.64 14.48
C ARG A 242 -3.65 -15.26 13.72
N LEU A 243 -3.33 -15.89 12.60
CA LEU A 243 -4.27 -16.63 11.79
C LEU A 243 -3.84 -18.09 11.79
N ARG A 244 -4.77 -19.00 12.09
CA ARG A 244 -4.51 -20.44 12.23
C ARG A 244 -5.44 -21.22 11.31
N SER A 245 -4.91 -22.24 10.64
CA SER A 245 -5.72 -23.16 9.82
C SER A 245 -6.37 -24.29 10.62
N PHE A 246 -6.22 -24.29 11.94
CA PHE A 246 -6.71 -25.31 12.86
C PHE A 246 -7.53 -24.65 14.00
N PRO A 247 -8.46 -25.39 14.64
CA PRO A 247 -9.31 -24.83 15.68
C PRO A 247 -8.50 -24.25 16.85
N TYR A 248 -9.02 -23.19 17.45
CA TYR A 248 -8.49 -22.64 18.70
C TYR A 248 -8.90 -23.55 19.85
N ASP A 249 -7.97 -23.86 20.76
CA ASP A 249 -8.31 -24.51 22.03
C ASP A 249 -9.30 -23.63 22.81
N ASP A 250 -10.34 -24.22 23.38
CA ASP A 250 -11.43 -23.53 24.10
C ASP A 250 -10.93 -22.61 25.24
N ASP A 251 -9.72 -22.84 25.74
CA ASP A 251 -9.08 -22.06 26.82
C ASP A 251 -8.31 -20.81 26.32
N VAL A 252 -8.04 -20.69 25.01
CA VAL A 252 -7.30 -19.55 24.42
C VAL A 252 -8.30 -18.60 23.76
N LYS A 253 -8.64 -17.53 24.49
CA LYS A 253 -9.57 -16.45 24.10
C LYS A 253 -9.61 -16.14 22.59
N CYS A 254 -10.83 -16.09 22.04
CA CYS A 254 -11.24 -15.78 20.66
C CYS A 254 -10.78 -14.43 20.06
N ASP A 255 -9.84 -13.72 20.68
CA ASP A 255 -9.51 -12.32 20.34
C ASP A 255 -8.44 -12.19 19.23
N GLU A 256 -7.77 -13.28 18.84
CA GLU A 256 -6.64 -13.22 17.89
C GLU A 256 -7.04 -12.88 16.44
N PRO A 257 -8.06 -13.51 15.81
CA PRO A 257 -8.48 -13.14 14.46
C PRO A 257 -9.20 -11.79 14.42
N ILE A 258 -9.70 -11.29 15.55
CA ILE A 258 -10.39 -9.99 15.64
C ILE A 258 -9.46 -8.85 15.21
N ALA A 259 -8.17 -8.91 15.57
CA ALA A 259 -7.20 -7.90 15.17
C ALA A 259 -7.07 -7.80 13.64
N PHE A 260 -7.05 -8.93 12.94
CA PHE A 260 -7.07 -8.96 11.48
C PHE A 260 -8.34 -8.34 10.91
N TRP A 261 -9.52 -8.64 11.46
CA TRP A 261 -10.78 -8.09 10.96
C TRP A 261 -10.92 -6.58 11.21
N ILE A 262 -10.40 -6.07 12.33
CA ILE A 262 -10.31 -4.63 12.59
C ILE A 262 -9.37 -3.97 11.58
N TYR A 263 -8.19 -4.56 11.36
CA TYR A 263 -7.27 -4.11 10.32
C TYR A 263 -7.95 -4.06 8.94
N TYR A 264 -8.61 -5.14 8.54
CA TYR A 264 -9.33 -5.22 7.28
C TYR A 264 -10.45 -4.17 7.18
N THR A 265 -11.20 -3.93 8.25
CA THR A 265 -12.21 -2.86 8.30
C THR A 265 -11.58 -1.48 8.08
N PHE A 266 -10.44 -1.23 8.71
CA PHE A 266 -9.66 -0.01 8.46
C PHE A 266 -9.20 0.10 7.00
N ARG A 267 -8.81 -1.01 6.35
CA ARG A 267 -8.47 -1.05 4.92
C ARG A 267 -9.68 -0.69 4.03
N CYS A 268 -10.87 -1.17 4.35
CA CYS A 268 -12.10 -0.80 3.64
C CYS A 268 -12.38 0.71 3.75
N ILE A 269 -12.22 1.29 4.94
CA ILE A 269 -12.40 2.74 5.15
C ILE A 269 -11.38 3.54 4.32
N LEU A 270 -10.10 3.12 4.35
CA LEU A 270 -9.05 3.74 3.54
C LEU A 270 -9.36 3.70 2.05
N TYR A 271 -9.87 2.57 1.55
CA TYR A 271 -10.26 2.42 0.16
C TYR A 271 -11.44 3.33 -0.22
N ILE A 272 -12.48 3.40 0.61
CA ILE A 272 -13.62 4.29 0.38
C ILE A 272 -13.12 5.74 0.30
N GLN A 273 -12.28 6.14 1.25
CA GLN A 273 -11.69 7.46 1.26
C GLN A 273 -10.82 7.73 0.02
N SER A 274 -9.89 6.84 -0.32
CA SER A 274 -9.00 7.03 -1.47
C SER A 274 -9.76 7.07 -2.78
N SER A 275 -10.81 6.27 -2.90
CA SER A 275 -11.68 6.22 -4.07
C SER A 275 -12.53 7.48 -4.19
N PHE A 276 -13.18 7.90 -3.10
CA PHE A 276 -13.92 9.16 -3.04
C PHE A 276 -13.02 10.33 -3.43
N HIS A 277 -11.84 10.41 -2.82
CA HIS A 277 -10.83 11.40 -3.11
C HIS A 277 -10.45 11.43 -4.60
N ALA A 278 -10.12 10.26 -5.16
CA ALA A 278 -9.67 10.18 -6.55
C ALA A 278 -10.79 10.54 -7.54
N LEU A 279 -12.02 10.08 -7.29
CA LEU A 279 -13.18 10.36 -8.14
C LEU A 279 -13.57 11.83 -8.10
N MET A 280 -13.51 12.48 -6.94
CA MET A 280 -13.83 13.91 -6.82
C MET A 280 -12.79 14.79 -7.54
N ASN A 281 -11.51 14.44 -7.44
CA ASN A 281 -10.44 15.24 -8.02
C ASN A 281 -10.15 14.93 -9.49
N THR A 282 -10.45 13.72 -9.98
CA THR A 282 -10.04 13.31 -11.34
C THR A 282 -10.58 14.23 -12.42
N GLN A 283 -11.83 14.71 -12.28
CA GLN A 283 -12.42 15.63 -13.26
C GLN A 283 -11.69 16.97 -13.28
N ILE A 284 -11.42 17.55 -12.10
CA ILE A 284 -10.75 18.84 -11.97
C ILE A 284 -9.33 18.78 -12.55
N PHE A 285 -8.56 17.73 -12.21
CA PHE A 285 -7.21 17.54 -12.74
C PHE A 285 -7.21 17.23 -14.24
N HIS A 286 -8.21 16.52 -14.74
CA HIS A 286 -8.35 16.22 -16.16
C HIS A 286 -8.60 17.49 -16.99
N GLU A 287 -9.51 18.35 -16.52
CA GLU A 287 -9.82 19.63 -17.17
C GLU A 287 -8.60 20.58 -17.11
N ALA A 288 -7.95 20.69 -15.94
CA ALA A 288 -6.78 21.55 -15.77
C ALA A 288 -5.54 21.09 -16.56
N LYS A 289 -5.45 19.79 -16.90
CA LYS A 289 -4.40 19.28 -17.79
C LYS A 289 -4.67 19.62 -19.26
N LYS A 290 -5.93 19.66 -19.68
CA LYS A 290 -6.34 20.00 -21.05
C LYS A 290 -6.25 21.51 -21.32
N ASP A 291 -6.66 22.32 -20.36
CA ASP A 291 -6.60 23.77 -20.44
C ASP A 291 -5.60 24.34 -19.41
N PRO A 292 -4.39 24.76 -19.84
CA PRO A 292 -3.40 25.35 -18.96
C PRO A 292 -3.82 26.69 -18.32
N ALA A 293 -4.88 27.34 -18.81
CA ALA A 293 -5.45 28.53 -18.21
C ALA A 293 -6.39 28.18 -17.04
N CYS A 294 -6.91 26.95 -16.99
CA CYS A 294 -7.79 26.50 -15.94
C CYS A 294 -7.05 26.36 -14.60
N ILE A 295 -7.75 26.78 -13.56
CA ILE A 295 -7.28 26.82 -12.20
C ILE A 295 -7.86 25.63 -11.43
N LEU A 296 -7.06 24.99 -10.58
CA LEU A 296 -7.52 23.94 -9.68
C LEU A 296 -8.39 24.53 -8.54
N LYS A 297 -9.69 24.71 -8.80
CA LYS A 297 -10.69 25.14 -7.80
C LYS A 297 -11.44 23.93 -7.25
N GLY A 298 -11.79 23.98 -5.95
CA GLY A 298 -12.65 22.97 -5.33
C GLY A 298 -12.01 21.59 -5.16
N ILE A 299 -10.68 21.48 -5.32
CA ILE A 299 -9.97 20.24 -4.99
C ILE A 299 -10.12 19.93 -3.51
N THR A 300 -10.24 18.63 -3.17
CA THR A 300 -10.37 18.20 -1.78
C THR A 300 -9.14 18.55 -0.94
N HIS A 301 -8.02 18.91 -1.57
CA HIS A 301 -6.79 19.46 -0.96
C HIS A 301 -6.71 20.98 -1.09
N PRO A 302 -7.54 21.75 -0.37
CA PRO A 302 -7.48 23.19 -0.46
C PRO A 302 -6.16 23.69 0.10
N SER A 303 -5.47 24.48 -0.71
CA SER A 303 -4.37 25.30 -0.24
C SER A 303 -4.78 26.12 0.98
N LEU A 304 -3.89 26.25 1.95
CA LEU A 304 -3.97 27.40 2.84
C LEU A 304 -3.79 28.64 1.95
N GLY A 305 -4.83 29.47 1.83
CA GLY A 305 -4.88 30.55 0.85
C GLY A 305 -3.76 31.59 1.01
N LYS A 306 -3.66 32.52 0.05
CA LYS A 306 -2.79 33.70 0.13
C LYS A 306 -3.19 34.57 1.33
N ASP A 307 -2.54 34.39 2.48
CA ASP A 307 -2.38 35.49 3.42
C ASP A 307 -1.14 36.27 2.99
N ALA A 308 -1.43 37.42 2.39
CA ALA A 308 -0.52 38.38 1.80
C ALA A 308 0.64 38.80 2.74
N ASP A 309 1.85 38.79 2.19
CA ASP A 309 2.83 39.88 2.16
C ASP A 309 3.32 40.55 3.46
N ARG A 310 2.90 40.13 4.67
CA ARG A 310 3.30 40.87 5.90
C ARG A 310 4.03 40.09 6.99
N ALA A 311 4.27 38.78 6.85
CA ALA A 311 4.91 37.99 7.91
C ALA A 311 6.08 37.10 7.44
N TRP A 312 6.74 37.47 6.32
CA TRP A 312 7.89 36.74 5.76
C TRP A 312 9.11 36.71 6.71
N ASN A 313 9.22 37.65 7.66
CA ASN A 313 10.44 37.79 8.45
C ASN A 313 10.46 36.93 9.73
N ARG A 314 11.29 35.88 9.65
CA ARG A 314 12.10 35.21 10.70
C ARG A 314 11.55 34.03 11.52
N SER A 315 10.25 33.74 11.59
CA SER A 315 9.82 32.58 12.41
C SER A 315 9.78 31.26 11.64
N TRP A 316 10.25 30.16 12.26
CA TRP A 316 10.11 28.79 11.73
C TRP A 316 8.66 28.44 11.39
N ARG A 317 7.69 28.99 12.15
CA ARG A 317 6.25 28.87 11.88
C ARG A 317 5.85 29.53 10.55
N GLY A 318 6.51 30.62 10.14
CA GLY A 318 6.29 31.29 8.86
C GLY A 318 6.82 30.46 7.68
N ARG A 319 8.02 29.86 7.83
CA ARG A 319 8.60 28.94 6.84
C ARG A 319 7.79 27.65 6.72
N LEU A 320 7.42 27.05 7.85
CA LEU A 320 6.54 25.88 7.90
C LEU A 320 5.17 26.21 7.30
N ARG A 321 4.62 27.42 7.52
CA ARG A 321 3.39 27.87 6.85
C ARG A 321 3.53 28.06 5.35
N ALA A 322 4.64 28.64 4.87
CA ALA A 322 4.90 28.77 3.44
C ALA A 322 5.06 27.38 2.78
N TRP A 323 5.71 26.45 3.49
CA TRP A 323 5.85 25.05 3.08
C TRP A 323 4.49 24.31 3.07
N LEU A 324 3.69 24.46 4.13
CA LEU A 324 2.38 23.82 4.28
C LEU A 324 1.27 24.50 3.48
N GLY A 325 1.49 25.71 3.00
CA GLY A 325 0.41 26.63 2.71
C GLY A 325 0.59 27.59 1.56
N ALA A 326 1.26 27.23 0.46
CA ALA A 326 1.40 28.18 -0.64
C ALA A 326 1.29 27.55 -2.03
N HIS A 327 0.17 26.91 -2.32
CA HIS A 327 -0.29 26.80 -3.71
C HIS A 327 -1.74 27.22 -3.75
N SER A 328 -2.06 28.53 -3.78
CA SER A 328 -3.43 29.04 -3.68
C SER A 328 -4.45 28.21 -4.48
N GLN A 329 -5.74 28.29 -4.14
CA GLN A 329 -6.85 27.80 -4.99
C GLN A 329 -6.87 28.40 -6.40
N ASP A 330 -5.83 29.16 -6.77
CA ASP A 330 -5.54 29.76 -8.07
C ASP A 330 -4.30 29.14 -8.77
N VAL A 331 -3.87 27.95 -8.34
CA VAL A 331 -2.69 27.29 -8.91
C VAL A 331 -3.08 26.44 -10.12
N LYS A 332 -2.34 26.67 -11.20
CA LYS A 332 -2.44 25.92 -12.45
C LYS A 332 -1.89 24.50 -12.27
N PHE A 333 -2.32 23.58 -13.12
CA PHE A 333 -1.89 22.17 -13.09
C PHE A 333 -0.35 21.98 -13.08
N GLY A 334 0.36 22.75 -13.91
CA GLY A 334 1.81 22.67 -14.06
C GLY A 334 2.59 22.87 -12.74
N PRO A 335 2.47 24.04 -12.08
CA PRO A 335 3.18 24.33 -10.82
C PRO A 335 2.68 23.52 -9.61
N TYR A 336 1.51 22.90 -9.67
CA TYR A 336 0.98 22.10 -8.55
C TYR A 336 1.90 20.89 -8.25
N PRO A 337 2.19 20.56 -6.98
CA PRO A 337 3.03 19.41 -6.62
C PRO A 337 2.55 18.10 -7.27
N THR A 338 3.47 17.23 -7.67
CA THR A 338 3.09 15.95 -8.30
C THR A 338 2.28 15.09 -7.34
N THR A 339 2.63 15.09 -6.06
CA THR A 339 1.92 14.35 -5.01
C THR A 339 0.98 15.29 -4.27
N VAL A 340 -0.32 14.97 -4.32
CA VAL A 340 -1.40 15.84 -3.83
C VAL A 340 -1.65 15.66 -2.33
N SER A 341 -1.24 14.52 -1.75
CA SER A 341 -1.51 14.16 -0.34
C SER A 341 -0.33 13.44 0.30
N LEU A 342 -0.07 13.65 1.60
CA LEU A 342 0.91 12.85 2.37
C LEU A 342 0.39 11.46 2.78
N MET A 343 -0.85 11.11 2.44
CA MET A 343 -1.40 9.77 2.72
C MET A 343 -0.60 8.63 2.07
N TYR A 344 0.29 8.88 1.10
CA TYR A 344 1.21 7.86 0.59
C TYR A 344 2.09 7.27 1.69
N ILE A 345 2.35 8.01 2.78
CA ILE A 345 3.12 7.50 3.92
C ILE A 345 2.35 6.35 4.58
N VAL A 346 1.05 6.54 4.82
CA VAL A 346 0.17 5.52 5.40
C VAL A 346 0.05 4.33 4.45
N TYR A 347 -0.18 4.57 3.16
CA TYR A 347 -0.27 3.50 2.17
C TYR A 347 1.05 2.73 2.01
N GLY A 348 2.19 3.43 2.02
CA GLY A 348 3.52 2.82 1.95
C GLY A 348 3.83 1.98 3.19
N LEU A 349 3.43 2.45 4.38
CA LEU A 349 3.56 1.70 5.62
C LEU A 349 2.79 0.38 5.54
N LEU A 350 1.53 0.42 5.09
CA LEU A 350 0.69 -0.78 4.95
C LEU A 350 1.23 -1.75 3.90
N MET A 351 1.70 -1.21 2.76
CA MET A 351 2.37 -1.99 1.72
C MET A 351 3.57 -2.75 2.29
N VAL A 352 4.49 -2.04 2.95
CA VAL A 352 5.70 -2.64 3.55
C VAL A 352 5.33 -3.67 4.61
N THR A 353 4.33 -3.39 5.44
CA THR A 353 3.93 -4.27 6.54
C THR A 353 3.32 -5.58 6.04
N ALA A 354 2.41 -5.51 5.06
CA ALA A 354 1.82 -6.71 4.46
C ALA A 354 2.87 -7.54 3.70
N MET A 355 3.79 -6.88 2.99
CA MET A 355 4.88 -7.58 2.32
C MET A 355 5.88 -8.20 3.31
N ALA A 356 6.20 -7.50 4.40
CA ALA A 356 7.05 -8.05 5.46
C ALA A 356 6.41 -9.29 6.10
N ALA A 357 5.09 -9.28 6.36
CA ALA A 357 4.36 -10.46 6.82
C ALA A 357 4.53 -11.65 5.85
N ALA A 358 4.37 -11.41 4.54
CA ALA A 358 4.59 -12.43 3.51
C ALA A 358 6.03 -12.95 3.46
N GLU A 359 7.03 -12.06 3.57
CA GLU A 359 8.43 -12.47 3.59
C GLU A 359 8.79 -13.26 4.85
N MET A 360 8.11 -13.02 5.97
CA MET A 360 8.40 -13.74 7.21
C MET A 360 7.97 -15.20 7.17
N THR A 361 7.01 -15.57 6.32
CA THR A 361 6.57 -16.95 6.17
C THR A 361 7.47 -17.75 5.22
N ILE A 362 8.11 -17.12 4.23
CA ILE A 362 8.97 -17.78 3.23
C ILE A 362 10.48 -17.60 3.50
N SER A 363 10.89 -16.54 4.18
CA SER A 363 12.31 -16.20 4.32
C SER A 363 12.92 -16.60 5.66
N GLY A 364 14.13 -17.17 5.60
CA GLY A 364 15.01 -17.44 6.73
C GLY A 364 15.08 -18.91 7.14
N LYS A 365 15.85 -19.19 8.20
CA LYS A 365 16.12 -20.57 8.69
C LYS A 365 14.88 -21.32 9.20
N ASN A 366 13.78 -20.59 9.46
CA ASN A 366 12.51 -21.13 9.93
C ASN A 366 11.39 -20.76 8.93
N ALA A 367 11.70 -20.77 7.63
CA ALA A 367 10.68 -20.63 6.60
C ALA A 367 9.67 -21.78 6.74
N ILE A 368 8.39 -21.44 6.80
CA ILE A 368 7.30 -22.41 6.91
C ILE A 368 6.71 -22.75 5.54
N PHE A 369 7.07 -21.96 4.53
CA PHE A 369 6.61 -22.07 3.17
C PHE A 369 7.80 -22.27 2.24
N GLU A 370 7.64 -23.21 1.31
CA GLU A 370 8.64 -23.54 0.29
C GLU A 370 8.02 -23.39 -1.10
N GLU A 371 8.83 -22.95 -2.07
CA GLU A 371 8.39 -22.85 -3.46
C GLU A 371 8.34 -24.27 -4.04
N GLU A 372 7.22 -24.66 -4.63
CA GLU A 372 7.06 -26.01 -5.21
C GLU A 372 8.15 -26.27 -6.25
N GLU A 373 9.03 -27.24 -6.00
CA GLU A 373 10.10 -27.62 -6.93
C GLU A 373 9.49 -28.15 -8.24
N LYS A 374 9.82 -27.50 -9.36
CA LYS A 374 9.45 -28.03 -10.68
C LYS A 374 10.43 -29.14 -11.06
N GLU A 375 9.89 -30.26 -11.55
CA GLU A 375 10.65 -31.44 -11.98
C GLU A 375 11.64 -31.18 -13.15
N ASP A 376 11.54 -30.02 -13.82
CA ASP A 376 12.47 -29.58 -14.86
C ASP A 376 13.40 -28.50 -14.30
N ASP A 377 14.69 -28.49 -14.69
CA ASP A 377 15.76 -27.51 -14.35
C ASP A 377 15.43 -26.01 -14.59
N GLN A 378 14.17 -25.64 -14.84
CA GLN A 378 13.69 -24.27 -14.93
C GLN A 378 13.69 -23.59 -13.55
N VAL A 379 14.67 -22.72 -13.38
CA VAL A 379 14.87 -21.89 -12.16
C VAL A 379 13.70 -20.91 -11.89
N LEU A 380 12.83 -20.61 -12.87
CA LEU A 380 11.71 -19.67 -12.72
C LEU A 380 10.47 -20.09 -13.53
N SER A 381 9.29 -19.88 -12.96
CA SER A 381 8.01 -20.09 -13.65
C SER A 381 7.71 -18.99 -14.68
N THR A 382 6.83 -19.30 -15.64
CA THR A 382 6.36 -18.34 -16.64
C THR A 382 5.73 -17.10 -16.01
N GLY A 383 4.92 -17.26 -14.96
CA GLY A 383 4.31 -16.13 -14.24
C GLY A 383 5.36 -15.24 -13.57
N GLN A 384 6.38 -15.82 -12.93
CA GLN A 384 7.50 -15.08 -12.35
C GLN A 384 8.27 -14.28 -13.41
N ILE A 385 8.59 -14.90 -14.55
CA ILE A 385 9.30 -14.23 -15.65
C ILE A 385 8.48 -13.04 -16.17
N ILE A 386 7.17 -13.22 -16.40
CA ILE A 386 6.28 -12.14 -16.84
C ILE A 386 6.26 -11.02 -15.81
N ALA A 387 6.12 -11.33 -14.52
CA ALA A 387 6.10 -10.33 -13.45
C ALA A 387 7.41 -9.51 -13.41
N ILE A 388 8.57 -10.16 -13.50
CA ILE A 388 9.87 -9.49 -13.54
C ILE A 388 9.98 -8.60 -14.78
N VAL A 389 9.62 -9.09 -15.97
CA VAL A 389 9.71 -8.32 -17.21
C VAL A 389 8.80 -7.09 -17.16
N VAL A 390 7.54 -7.26 -16.72
CA VAL A 390 6.60 -6.15 -16.56
C VAL A 390 7.14 -5.11 -15.57
N ALA A 391 7.65 -5.55 -14.41
CA ALA A 391 8.26 -4.64 -13.44
C ALA A 391 9.48 -3.91 -14.01
N ALA A 392 10.42 -4.63 -14.62
CA ALA A 392 11.64 -4.05 -15.19
C ALA A 392 11.34 -3.01 -16.28
N VAL A 393 10.45 -3.33 -17.23
CA VAL A 393 10.08 -2.42 -18.33
C VAL A 393 9.38 -1.17 -17.79
N THR A 394 8.44 -1.34 -16.86
CA THR A 394 7.70 -0.19 -16.30
C THR A 394 8.57 0.69 -15.41
N ILE A 395 9.46 0.11 -14.59
CA ILE A 395 10.44 0.85 -13.79
C ILE A 395 11.43 1.57 -14.70
N ALA A 396 12.02 0.89 -15.70
CA ALA A 396 12.96 1.51 -16.63
C ALA A 396 12.32 2.69 -17.37
N ARG A 397 11.06 2.53 -17.81
CA ARG A 397 10.31 3.62 -18.46
C ARG A 397 10.02 4.77 -17.49
N GLY A 398 9.58 4.47 -16.27
CA GLY A 398 9.30 5.48 -15.24
C GLY A 398 10.55 6.27 -14.86
N LEU A 399 11.67 5.58 -14.64
CA LEU A 399 12.97 6.19 -14.37
C LEU A 399 13.49 7.00 -15.55
N TRP A 400 13.34 6.50 -16.79
CA TRP A 400 13.70 7.27 -17.98
C TRP A 400 12.96 8.61 -18.06
N LEU A 401 11.63 8.60 -17.84
CA LEU A 401 10.83 9.82 -17.81
C LEU A 401 11.24 10.74 -16.65
N PHE A 402 11.55 10.17 -15.49
CA PHE A 402 12.07 10.91 -14.35
C PHE A 402 13.41 11.59 -14.67
N PHE A 403 14.39 10.86 -15.23
CA PHE A 403 15.71 11.39 -15.55
C PHE A 403 15.70 12.39 -16.70
N THR A 404 14.89 12.15 -17.74
CA THR A 404 14.81 13.06 -18.90
C THR A 404 14.27 14.44 -18.54
N LEU A 405 13.49 14.58 -17.46
CA LEU A 405 13.10 15.90 -16.93
C LEU A 405 14.33 16.72 -16.52
N PHE A 406 15.29 16.10 -15.85
CA PHE A 406 16.52 16.78 -15.41
C PHE A 406 17.44 17.12 -16.58
N ILE A 407 17.44 16.31 -17.64
CA ILE A 407 18.25 16.54 -18.84
C ILE A 407 17.62 17.65 -19.71
N LYS A 408 16.29 17.63 -19.90
CA LYS A 408 15.58 18.54 -20.81
C LYS A 408 15.42 19.96 -20.25
N ASP A 409 15.42 20.14 -18.93
CA ASP A 409 15.46 21.47 -18.29
C ASP A 409 16.86 22.15 -18.39
N GLY A 410 17.85 21.50 -19.05
CA GLY A 410 18.85 22.19 -19.89
C GLY A 410 19.98 22.97 -19.21
N ASN A 411 20.05 23.07 -17.89
CA ASN A 411 21.11 23.83 -17.20
C ASN A 411 22.02 23.01 -16.27
N ILE A 412 21.90 21.69 -16.29
CA ILE A 412 22.63 20.80 -15.38
C ILE A 412 23.73 20.09 -16.17
N LYS A 413 24.95 20.64 -16.17
CA LYS A 413 26.13 20.02 -16.80
C LYS A 413 26.78 18.93 -15.93
N LYS A 414 26.37 18.81 -14.66
CA LYS A 414 26.82 17.79 -13.69
C LYS A 414 25.65 17.31 -12.86
N ILE A 415 25.53 16.01 -12.61
CA ILE A 415 24.46 15.39 -11.76
C ILE A 415 24.34 16.10 -10.40
N THR A 416 25.44 16.61 -9.84
CA THR A 416 25.46 17.40 -8.60
C THR A 416 24.65 18.70 -8.69
N GLN A 417 24.60 19.38 -9.84
CA GLN A 417 23.76 20.58 -10.04
C GLN A 417 22.26 20.22 -10.18
N GLY A 418 21.94 18.99 -10.59
CA GLY A 418 20.57 18.48 -10.60
C GLY A 418 20.05 18.24 -9.19
N LEU A 419 20.93 17.81 -8.28
CA LEU A 419 20.66 17.78 -6.85
C LEU A 419 20.50 19.20 -6.28
N ASP A 420 21.24 20.21 -6.76
CA ASP A 420 20.99 21.62 -6.35
C ASP A 420 19.64 22.18 -6.88
N SER A 421 19.09 21.58 -7.96
CA SER A 421 17.73 21.88 -8.45
C SER A 421 16.62 21.24 -7.60
N PHE A 422 16.97 20.29 -6.71
CA PHE A 422 16.24 20.11 -5.45
C PHE A 422 16.54 21.34 -4.58
N ARG A 423 16.09 22.52 -5.05
CA ARG A 423 15.80 23.65 -4.18
C ARG A 423 14.70 23.18 -3.28
N TRP A 424 15.11 22.54 -2.19
CA TRP A 424 14.29 22.39 -1.00
C TRP A 424 13.61 23.75 -0.79
N PRO A 425 12.28 23.81 -0.67
CA PRO A 425 11.62 25.05 -0.24
C PRO A 425 12.14 25.52 1.13
N LEU A 426 12.92 24.68 1.83
CA LEU A 426 13.77 25.03 2.94
C LEU A 426 15.15 25.49 2.44
N HIS A 427 15.27 26.75 1.98
CA HIS A 427 16.49 27.48 2.30
C HIS A 427 16.52 27.61 3.84
N PHE A 428 17.05 26.59 4.51
CA PHE A 428 17.67 26.81 5.82
C PHE A 428 18.91 27.64 5.52
N GLY A 429 18.74 28.96 5.40
CA GLY A 429 19.86 29.89 5.42
C GLY A 429 20.60 29.68 6.73
N PHE A 430 21.61 28.82 6.69
CA PHE A 430 22.79 28.86 7.54
C PHE A 430 23.91 29.49 6.71
N ASP A 431 23.63 30.67 6.15
CA ASP A 431 24.69 31.54 5.69
C ASP A 431 25.16 32.30 6.93
N ASN A 432 26.41 32.04 7.33
CA ASN A 432 27.13 32.86 8.30
C ASN A 432 27.42 34.25 7.73
#